data_AF-A0A319A047-F1
#
_entry.id   AF-A0A319A047-F1
#
_cell.length_a   1.000
_cell.length_b   1.000
_cell.length_c   1.000
_cell.angle_alpha   90.00
_cell.angle_beta   90.00
_cell.angle_gamma   90.00
#
_symmetry.space_group_name_H-M   'P 1'
#
loop_
_entity.id
_entity.type
_entity.pdbx_description
1 polymer ?
#
loop_
_entity_poly.entity_id
_entity_poly.type
_entity_poly.pdbx_seq_one_letter_code
_entity_poly.pdbx_strand_id
1 'polypeptide(L)'
;MDELVEFLPRAQWRGRGQHTSICDDDRNLEPILVKCVSEIPLSLEGFGLQVWKTTGITRILEKAAYIIPVSIIEGTPQILDGPPLVPGTAPFYFKDQAIISGSLYYILAKPPSTKVLNNPKSNTEA
;
A
#
# COMPACT_ATOMS: atom_id res chain seq x y z
N MET A 1 6.67 12.45 -5.06
CA MET A 1 6.47 11.10 -5.63
C MET A 1 7.64 10.73 -6.54
N ASP A 2 8.24 11.69 -7.26
CA ASP A 2 9.35 11.45 -8.20
C ASP A 2 10.54 10.69 -7.58
N GLU A 3 10.99 11.06 -6.38
CA GLU A 3 12.09 10.36 -5.70
C GLU A 3 11.77 8.88 -5.43
N LEU A 4 10.50 8.57 -5.11
CA LEU A 4 10.04 7.19 -4.97
C LEU A 4 10.06 6.47 -6.32
N VAL A 5 9.58 7.11 -7.39
CA VAL A 5 9.60 6.54 -8.75
C VAL A 5 11.03 6.18 -9.19
N GLU A 6 12.01 7.04 -8.92
CA GLU A 6 13.42 6.78 -9.25
C GLU A 6 14.05 5.67 -8.39
N PHE A 7 13.58 5.51 -7.15
CA PHE A 7 14.08 4.51 -6.22
C PHE A 7 13.56 3.10 -6.50
N LEU A 8 12.28 2.95 -6.84
CA LEU A 8 11.60 1.65 -6.91
C LEU A 8 12.25 0.59 -7.83
N PRO A 9 12.80 0.94 -9.02
CA PRO A 9 13.45 -0.03 -9.90
C PRO A 9 14.70 -0.69 -9.29
N ARG A 10 15.39 0.00 -8.39
CA ARG A 10 16.64 -0.45 -7.74
C ARG A 10 16.47 -0.89 -6.28
N ALA A 11 15.26 -0.77 -5.74
CA ALA A 11 14.94 -1.15 -4.37
C ALA A 11 15.09 -2.67 -4.15
N GLN A 12 15.31 -3.06 -2.89
CA GLN A 12 15.28 -4.47 -2.51
C GLN A 12 13.84 -4.94 -2.33
N TRP A 13 13.52 -6.12 -2.86
CA TRP A 13 12.18 -6.68 -2.89
C TRP A 13 12.14 -8.07 -2.27
N ARG A 14 11.23 -8.26 -1.32
CA ARG A 14 10.93 -9.57 -0.73
C ARG A 14 9.66 -10.13 -1.34
N GLY A 15 9.76 -11.31 -1.96
CA GLY A 15 8.60 -12.01 -2.51
C GLY A 15 7.58 -12.39 -1.43
N ARG A 16 6.30 -12.17 -1.71
CA ARG A 16 5.16 -12.58 -0.87
C ARG A 16 4.18 -13.51 -1.59
N GLY A 17 4.30 -13.63 -2.89
CA GLY A 17 3.53 -14.52 -3.75
C GLY A 17 4.16 -14.59 -5.13
N GLN A 18 3.48 -15.28 -6.05
CA GLN A 18 4.00 -15.50 -7.41
C GLN A 18 4.22 -14.20 -8.20
N HIS A 19 3.33 -13.22 -8.04
CA HIS A 19 3.35 -11.95 -8.77
C HIS A 19 3.42 -10.74 -7.85
N THR A 20 3.90 -10.93 -6.61
CA THR A 20 3.76 -9.91 -5.56
C THR A 20 4.98 -9.87 -4.67
N SER A 21 5.53 -8.67 -4.49
CA SER A 21 6.66 -8.40 -3.61
C SER A 21 6.41 -7.13 -2.79
N ILE A 22 7.00 -7.10 -1.60
CA ILE A 22 7.03 -5.92 -0.72
C ILE A 22 8.45 -5.37 -0.74
N CYS A 23 8.59 -4.04 -0.71
CA CYS A 23 9.89 -3.41 -0.56
C CYS A 23 10.45 -3.73 0.84
N ASP A 24 11.70 -4.18 0.89
CA ASP A 24 12.41 -4.61 2.10
C ASP A 24 13.64 -3.74 2.39
N ASP A 25 13.75 -2.62 1.67
CA ASP A 25 14.85 -1.66 1.78
C ASP A 25 14.49 -0.53 2.75
N ASP A 26 14.16 -0.90 3.99
CA ASP A 26 13.60 0.01 4.99
C ASP A 26 14.49 1.25 5.22
N ARG A 27 15.82 1.06 5.20
CA ARG A 27 16.80 2.15 5.44
C ARG A 27 16.73 3.26 4.40
N ASN A 28 16.49 2.91 3.13
CA ASN A 28 16.40 3.88 2.05
C ASN A 28 14.95 4.31 1.79
N LEU A 29 13.99 3.44 2.08
CA LEU A 29 12.58 3.70 1.82
C LEU A 29 11.97 4.71 2.79
N GLU A 30 12.26 4.62 4.10
CA GLU A 30 11.64 5.47 5.11
C GLU A 30 11.86 6.98 4.86
N PRO A 31 13.10 7.46 4.61
CA PRO A 31 13.32 8.88 4.29
C PRO A 31 12.56 9.36 3.05
N ILE A 32 12.39 8.50 2.04
CA ILE A 32 11.67 8.82 0.81
C ILE A 32 10.17 8.90 1.07
N LEU A 33 9.62 7.96 1.86
CA LEU A 33 8.21 7.97 2.24
C LEU A 33 7.86 9.21 3.05
N VAL A 34 8.71 9.62 4.01
CA VAL A 34 8.49 10.84 4.80
C VAL A 34 8.31 12.07 3.91
N LYS A 35 9.10 12.21 2.83
CA LYS A 35 8.93 13.30 1.86
C LYS A 35 7.63 13.17 1.05
N CYS A 36 7.28 11.94 0.66
CA CYS A 36 6.08 11.65 -0.12
C CYS A 36 4.77 11.83 0.65
N VAL A 37 4.78 11.82 1.99
CA VAL A 37 3.56 12.00 2.82
C VAL A 37 2.84 13.31 2.48
N SER A 38 3.57 14.36 2.08
CA SER A 38 2.96 15.64 1.69
C SER A 38 2.09 15.56 0.42
N GLU A 39 2.30 14.53 -0.40
CA GLU A 39 1.55 14.27 -1.64
C GLU A 39 0.45 13.22 -1.45
N ILE A 40 0.39 12.58 -0.29
CA ILE A 40 -0.66 11.62 0.07
C ILE A 40 -1.86 12.39 0.66
N PRO A 41 -3.10 12.05 0.30
CA PRO A 41 -4.27 12.72 0.87
C PRO A 41 -4.31 12.66 2.40
N LEU A 42 -4.63 13.80 3.04
CA LEU A 42 -4.73 13.93 4.50
C LEU A 42 -5.70 12.91 5.13
N SER A 43 -6.68 12.42 4.39
CA SER A 43 -7.60 11.36 4.85
C SER A 43 -6.91 10.03 5.18
N LEU A 44 -5.65 9.85 4.76
CA LEU A 44 -4.83 8.67 5.04
C LEU A 44 -3.80 8.93 6.16
N GLU A 45 -3.90 10.05 6.87
CA GLU A 45 -3.08 10.29 8.05
C GLU A 45 -3.27 9.16 9.08
N GLY A 46 -2.16 8.66 9.64
CA GLY A 46 -2.16 7.54 10.57
C GLY A 46 -2.29 6.15 9.93
N PHE A 47 -2.46 6.05 8.60
CA PHE A 47 -2.37 4.77 7.90
C PHE A 47 -0.92 4.27 7.88
N GLY A 48 -0.75 2.96 8.04
CA GLY A 48 0.53 2.30 7.82
C GLY A 48 0.79 2.19 6.33
N LEU A 49 1.84 2.84 5.84
CA LEU A 49 2.23 2.81 4.43
C LEU A 49 3.20 1.67 4.16
N GLN A 50 2.92 0.87 3.15
CA GLN A 50 3.83 -0.16 2.65
C GLN A 50 4.02 0.00 1.15
N VAL A 51 5.22 -0.24 0.64
CA VAL A 51 5.50 -0.18 -0.79
C VAL A 51 5.52 -1.59 -1.39
N TRP A 52 4.75 -1.76 -2.46
CA TRP A 52 4.48 -3.04 -3.09
C TRP A 52 4.80 -3.00 -4.58
N LYS A 53 5.12 -4.17 -5.12
CA LYS A 53 5.33 -4.44 -6.54
C LYS A 53 4.42 -5.59 -6.95
N THR A 54 3.74 -5.43 -8.09
CA THR A 54 3.06 -6.52 -8.78
C THR A 54 3.57 -6.69 -10.19
N THR A 55 3.53 -7.92 -10.71
CA THR A 55 4.01 -8.27 -12.06
C THR A 55 3.02 -9.16 -12.84
N GLY A 56 1.73 -9.04 -12.53
CA GLY A 56 0.69 -9.94 -13.02
C GLY A 56 -0.54 -9.91 -12.15
N ILE A 57 -1.44 -10.89 -12.33
CA ILE A 57 -2.69 -10.95 -11.56
C ILE A 57 -2.38 -11.27 -10.10
N THR A 58 -2.76 -10.37 -9.20
CA THR A 58 -2.52 -10.47 -7.77
C THR A 58 -3.77 -10.16 -6.98
N ARG A 59 -4.06 -10.95 -5.96
CA ARG A 59 -5.11 -10.67 -4.98
C ARG A 59 -4.51 -10.10 -3.68
N ILE A 60 -4.96 -8.92 -3.29
CA ILE A 60 -4.66 -8.28 -2.01
C ILE A 60 -5.82 -8.56 -1.06
N LEU A 61 -5.51 -9.10 0.12
CA LEU A 61 -6.50 -9.52 1.13
C LEU A 61 -6.67 -8.52 2.28
N GLU A 62 -6.00 -7.37 2.21
CA GLU A 62 -6.11 -6.37 3.26
C GLU A 62 -7.47 -5.71 3.25
N LYS A 63 -7.99 -5.42 4.45
CA LYS A 63 -9.33 -4.85 4.60
C LYS A 63 -9.26 -3.35 4.82
N ALA A 64 -10.26 -2.66 4.29
CA ALA A 64 -10.44 -1.22 4.40
C ALA A 64 -9.15 -0.43 4.09
N ALA A 65 -8.45 -0.85 3.03
CA ALA A 65 -7.16 -0.30 2.64
C ALA A 65 -7.28 0.51 1.35
N TYR A 66 -6.23 1.26 1.05
CA TYR A 66 -6.12 2.03 -0.18
C TYR A 66 -4.91 1.61 -0.99
N ILE A 67 -5.06 1.57 -2.31
CA ILE A 67 -3.97 1.43 -3.28
C ILE A 67 -3.69 2.81 -3.87
N ILE A 68 -2.45 3.26 -3.78
CA ILE A 68 -1.96 4.49 -4.40
C ILE A 68 -0.99 4.08 -5.51
N PRO A 69 -1.36 4.21 -6.80
CA PRO A 69 -0.46 3.90 -7.89
C PRO A 69 0.73 4.86 -7.90
N VAL A 70 1.95 4.32 -7.99
CA VAL A 70 3.18 5.13 -7.99
C VAL A 70 3.82 5.15 -9.37
N SER A 71 4.04 3.99 -9.98
CA SER A 71 4.63 3.90 -11.32
C SER A 71 4.24 2.60 -12.01
N ILE A 72 4.01 2.68 -13.32
CA ILE A 72 3.68 1.52 -14.16
C ILE A 72 4.98 0.85 -14.58
N ILE A 73 5.07 -0.45 -14.35
CA ILE A 73 6.21 -1.26 -14.82
C ILE A 73 5.95 -1.69 -16.26
N GLU A 74 4.76 -2.24 -16.51
CA GLU A 74 4.38 -2.75 -17.83
C GLU A 74 2.85 -2.82 -17.97
N GLY A 75 2.37 -2.60 -19.19
CA GLY A 75 0.97 -2.76 -19.58
C GLY A 75 0.06 -1.66 -19.03
N THR A 76 -1.19 -2.03 -18.75
CA THR A 76 -2.21 -1.11 -18.21
C THR A 76 -2.74 -1.68 -16.91
N PRO A 77 -2.07 -1.42 -15.77
CA PRO A 77 -2.49 -1.94 -14.49
C PRO A 77 -3.89 -1.44 -14.13
N GLN A 78 -4.74 -2.33 -13.61
CA GLN A 78 -6.11 -2.00 -13.23
C GLN A 78 -6.61 -2.90 -12.11
N ILE A 79 -7.67 -2.45 -11.44
CA ILE A 79 -8.48 -3.32 -10.60
C ILE A 79 -9.33 -4.20 -11.51
N LEU A 80 -9.38 -5.51 -11.25
CA LEU A 80 -10.28 -6.42 -11.96
C LEU A 80 -11.73 -5.97 -11.71
N ASP A 81 -12.48 -5.78 -12.80
CA ASP A 81 -13.83 -5.20 -12.78
C ASP A 81 -13.92 -3.79 -12.15
N GLY A 82 -12.80 -3.05 -12.15
CA GLY A 82 -12.69 -1.72 -11.55
C GLY A 82 -11.89 -0.74 -12.41
N PRO A 83 -11.46 0.39 -11.82
CA PRO A 83 -10.77 1.44 -12.56
C PRO A 83 -9.31 1.06 -12.91
N PRO A 84 -8.71 1.73 -13.91
CA PRO A 84 -7.28 1.67 -14.13
C PRO A 84 -6.52 2.28 -12.94
N LEU A 85 -5.34 1.75 -12.66
CA LEU A 85 -4.43 2.22 -11.62
C LEU A 85 -3.37 3.14 -12.26
N VAL A 86 -3.70 4.42 -12.34
CA VAL A 86 -2.87 5.43 -13.00
C VAL A 86 -2.09 6.26 -11.96
N PRO A 87 -0.76 6.42 -12.09
CA PRO A 87 0.00 7.30 -11.21
C PRO A 87 -0.55 8.74 -11.20
N GLY A 88 -0.59 9.35 -10.01
CA GLY A 88 -1.08 10.73 -9.84
C GLY A 88 -2.61 10.85 -9.75
N THR A 89 -3.36 9.76 -9.86
CA THR A 89 -4.81 9.78 -9.57
C THR A 89 -5.11 9.56 -8.08
N ALA A 90 -6.36 9.78 -7.69
CA ALA A 90 -6.81 9.54 -6.33
C ALA A 90 -6.57 8.08 -5.88
N PRO A 91 -6.27 7.84 -4.59
CA PRO A 91 -6.17 6.49 -4.04
C PRO A 91 -7.43 5.65 -4.27
N PHE A 92 -7.25 4.39 -4.63
CA PHE A 92 -8.36 3.45 -4.78
C PHE A 92 -8.67 2.75 -3.46
N TYR A 93 -9.86 2.97 -2.92
CA TYR A 93 -10.35 2.29 -1.72
C TYR A 93 -10.92 0.90 -2.05
N PHE A 94 -10.65 -0.07 -1.18
CA PHE A 94 -11.33 -1.36 -1.19
C PHE A 94 -11.64 -1.84 0.23
N LYS A 95 -12.82 -2.45 0.39
CA LYS A 95 -13.32 -2.86 1.70
C LYS A 95 -12.77 -4.21 2.15
N ASP A 96 -12.83 -5.21 1.27
CA ASP A 96 -12.57 -6.61 1.64
C ASP A 96 -11.33 -7.18 0.97
N GLN A 97 -11.20 -6.99 -0.34
CA GLN A 97 -10.05 -7.40 -1.13
C GLN A 97 -9.99 -6.58 -2.42
N ALA A 98 -8.82 -6.56 -3.06
CA ALA A 98 -8.64 -6.02 -4.40
C ALA A 98 -7.90 -7.05 -5.26
N ILE A 99 -8.30 -7.19 -6.51
CA ILE A 99 -7.56 -7.97 -7.49
C ILE A 99 -6.95 -6.97 -8.47
N ILE A 100 -5.62 -6.92 -8.52
CA ILE A 100 -4.88 -6.11 -9.48
C ILE A 100 -4.50 -7.00 -10.65
N SER A 101 -4.71 -6.52 -11.88
CA SER A 101 -4.10 -7.08 -13.08
C SER A 101 -3.02 -6.13 -13.58
N GLY A 102 -1.90 -6.66 -14.08
CA GLY A 102 -0.79 -5.90 -14.66
C GLY A 102 0.40 -5.73 -13.72
N SER A 103 1.37 -4.93 -14.16
CA SER A 103 2.64 -4.76 -13.47
C SER A 103 2.80 -3.31 -12.99
N LEU A 104 2.74 -3.07 -11.68
CA LEU A 104 2.94 -1.73 -11.11
C LEU A 104 3.68 -1.74 -9.76
N TYR A 105 4.26 -0.58 -9.47
CA TYR A 105 4.64 -0.17 -8.13
C TYR A 105 3.52 0.67 -7.49
N TYR A 106 3.20 0.39 -6.23
CA TYR A 106 2.15 1.10 -5.51
C TYR A 106 2.44 1.18 -4.02
N ILE A 107 1.81 2.15 -3.35
CA ILE A 107 1.71 2.17 -1.90
C ILE A 107 0.39 1.50 -1.52
N LEU A 108 0.47 0.56 -0.59
CA LEU A 108 -0.67 0.01 0.12
C LEU A 108 -0.78 0.75 1.47
N ALA A 109 -1.78 1.63 1.59
CA ALA A 109 -2.09 2.31 2.83
C ALA A 109 -3.07 1.45 3.63
N LYS A 110 -2.59 0.91 4.75
CA LYS A 110 -3.36 0.06 5.65
C LYS A 110 -3.93 0.87 6.80
N PRO A 111 -5.19 0.67 7.19
CA PRO A 111 -5.76 1.38 8.32
C PRO A 111 -4.93 1.06 9.58
N PRO A 112 -4.83 2.01 10.52
CA PRO A 112 -4.21 1.74 11.80
C PRO A 112 -4.87 0.50 12.41
N SER A 113 -4.06 -0.47 12.81
CA SER A 113 -4.60 -1.64 13.49
C SER A 113 -5.32 -1.14 14.74
N THR A 114 -6.64 -1.29 14.79
CA THR A 114 -7.38 -1.14 16.05
C THR A 114 -6.84 -2.23 16.98
N LYS A 115 -5.80 -1.91 17.74
CA LYS A 115 -5.55 -2.63 18.98
C LYS A 115 -6.86 -2.47 19.74
N VAL A 116 -7.62 -3.55 19.84
CA VAL A 116 -8.73 -3.63 20.78
C VAL A 116 -8.14 -3.16 22.11
N LEU A 117 -8.61 -2.00 22.57
CA LEU A 117 -8.34 -1.52 23.91
C LEU A 117 -9.06 -2.51 24.83
N ASN A 118 -8.40 -3.63 25.15
CA ASN A 118 -8.78 -4.47 26.26
C ASN A 118 -8.53 -3.64 27.51
N ASN A 119 -9.52 -2.83 27.90
CA ASN A 119 -9.67 -2.40 29.28
C ASN A 119 -9.94 -3.67 30.10
N PRO A 120 -9.07 -4.11 31.01
CA PRO A 120 -9.56 -4.88 32.14
C PRO A 120 -10.42 -3.93 32.97
N LYS A 121 -11.74 -4.02 32.80
CA LYS A 121 -12.66 -3.68 33.88
C LYS A 121 -12.31 -4.63 35.03
N SER A 122 -11.53 -4.17 35.99
CA SER A 122 -11.56 -4.70 37.35
C SER A 122 -12.35 -3.71 38.20
N ASN A 123 -13.67 -3.74 38.02
CA ASN A 123 -14.57 -3.55 39.15
C ASN A 123 -14.76 -4.95 39.73
N THR A 124 -14.47 -5.11 41.03
CA THR A 124 -15.47 -5.47 42.05
C THR A 124 -14.79 -5.50 43.40
N GLU A 125 -15.40 -4.78 44.32
CA GLU A 125 -15.16 -4.70 45.76
C GLU A 125 -15.21 -6.08 46.44
N ALA A 126 -14.38 -6.24 47.48
CA ALA A 126 -14.76 -6.85 48.75
C ALA A 126 -13.86 -6.30 49.85
#